data_AF-A0A529LHE5-F1
#
_entry.id   AF-A0A529LHE5-F1
#
_cell.length_a   1.000
_cell.length_b   1.000
_cell.length_c   1.000
_cell.angle_alpha   90.00
_cell.angle_beta   90.00
_cell.angle_gamma   90.00
#
_symmetry.space_group_name_H-M   'P 1'
#
loop_
_entity.id
_entity.type
_entity.pdbx_description
1 polymer ?
#
loop_
_entity_poly.entity_id
_entity_poly.type
_entity_poly.pdbx_seq_one_letter_code
_entity_poly.pdbx_strand_id
1 'polypeptide(L)'
;FPKPSYLFALVAGNLGQVADSFVTLSGRTVELGIYVEPGKEKLAGYAMDALKRSMKWDEEAFGREYDLDVFNIVAVSDFNMGAMENKGLNIFNDKYVLADRETATDADFANIEAIIAHEYFHNWTGNRITCRDWFQLCLKEGLTVFRDHEFSADQRSRAVKRIAEVRTLRAHQFPEDQGPLAHPVRPRRYREINNFYTATVYEKGSEVVRMIRTILGADVFRAGMDLYFERHDGDAATIEDFIKVFEDASGRDLSQFALWYHQAGTPNLTISSTHNPAAQEFTLEIEQSVPPTPSESRKRLMHIPLAFGLIGAGGKP
;
A
#
# COMPACT_ATOMS: atom_id res chain seq x y z
N PHE A 1 5.44 -19.38 13.60
CA PHE A 1 4.84 -18.03 13.55
C PHE A 1 3.47 -18.04 14.22
N PRO A 2 3.34 -17.48 15.43
CA PRO A 2 2.04 -17.09 15.97
C PRO A 2 1.32 -16.18 14.95
N LYS A 3 0.00 -16.30 14.83
CA LYS A 3 -0.80 -15.48 13.92
C LYS A 3 -2.19 -15.24 14.50
N PRO A 4 -2.79 -14.05 14.27
CA PRO A 4 -4.18 -13.80 14.60
C PRO A 4 -5.13 -14.67 13.75
N SER A 5 -6.34 -14.90 14.25
CA SER A 5 -7.30 -15.80 13.61
C SER A 5 -7.79 -15.35 12.25
N TYR A 6 -7.74 -14.04 11.92
CA TYR A 6 -8.15 -13.55 10.60
C TYR A 6 -7.24 -14.05 9.46
N LEU A 7 -6.01 -14.48 9.78
CA LEU A 7 -5.06 -15.08 8.85
C LEU A 7 -5.20 -16.61 8.73
N PHE A 8 -6.18 -17.21 9.40
CA PHE A 8 -6.50 -18.61 9.21
C PHE A 8 -7.08 -18.84 7.81
N ALA A 9 -6.65 -19.91 7.14
CA ALA A 9 -7.23 -20.38 5.89
C ALA A 9 -7.37 -21.90 5.90
N LEU A 10 -8.39 -22.38 5.18
CA LEU A 10 -8.60 -23.78 4.88
C LEU A 10 -9.19 -23.87 3.49
N VAL A 11 -8.60 -24.72 2.65
CA VAL A 11 -9.10 -25.03 1.31
C VAL A 11 -9.18 -26.54 1.17
N ALA A 12 -10.31 -27.04 0.67
CA ALA A 12 -10.51 -28.44 0.36
C ALA A 12 -11.33 -28.54 -0.93
N GLY A 13 -10.82 -29.26 -1.92
CA GLY A 13 -11.47 -29.41 -3.22
C GLY A 13 -10.60 -30.21 -4.19
N ASN A 14 -11.18 -30.53 -5.34
CA ASN A 14 -10.43 -31.08 -6.47
C ASN A 14 -9.82 -29.92 -7.26
N LEU A 15 -8.51 -29.71 -7.13
CA LEU A 15 -7.81 -28.56 -7.71
C LEU A 15 -6.67 -29.03 -8.61
N GLY A 16 -6.52 -28.37 -9.76
CA GLY A 16 -5.31 -28.42 -10.56
C GLY A 16 -4.21 -27.60 -9.90
N GLN A 17 -2.95 -27.97 -10.12
CA GLN A 17 -1.79 -27.28 -9.55
C GLN A 17 -0.81 -26.84 -10.64
N VAL A 18 -0.39 -25.59 -10.56
CA VAL A 18 0.81 -25.06 -11.22
C VAL A 18 1.90 -24.94 -10.16
N ALA A 19 2.94 -25.76 -10.29
CA ALA A 19 4.06 -25.79 -9.35
C ALA A 19 5.30 -25.11 -9.93
N ASP A 20 6.04 -24.40 -9.08
CA ASP A 20 7.35 -23.83 -9.39
C ASP A 20 8.15 -23.70 -8.08
N SER A 21 9.30 -23.02 -8.12
CA SER A 21 10.10 -22.72 -6.94
C SER A 21 10.75 -21.33 -7.02
N PHE A 22 11.15 -20.81 -5.87
CA PHE A 22 11.95 -19.60 -5.74
C PHE A 22 13.08 -19.84 -4.74
N VAL A 23 14.29 -19.36 -5.05
CA VAL A 23 15.43 -19.43 -4.12
C VAL A 23 15.69 -18.04 -3.58
N THR A 24 15.57 -17.88 -2.25
CA THR A 24 15.77 -16.58 -1.60
C THR A 24 17.23 -16.14 -1.61
N LEU A 25 17.48 -14.86 -1.31
CA LEU A 25 18.83 -14.29 -1.18
C LEU A 25 19.75 -15.13 -0.25
N SER A 26 19.23 -15.64 0.87
CA SER A 26 19.98 -16.49 1.80
C SER A 26 20.10 -17.96 1.39
N GLY A 27 19.48 -18.35 0.26
CA GLY A 27 19.55 -19.70 -0.31
C GLY A 27 18.44 -20.65 0.13
N ARG A 28 17.36 -20.16 0.76
CA ARG A 28 16.17 -20.99 1.03
C ARG A 28 15.44 -21.28 -0.27
N THR A 29 15.21 -22.54 -0.58
CA THR A 29 14.26 -22.93 -1.64
C THR A 29 12.84 -22.93 -1.09
N VAL A 30 11.96 -22.16 -1.71
CA VAL A 30 10.53 -22.06 -1.42
C VAL A 30 9.78 -22.75 -2.55
N GLU A 31 8.93 -23.72 -2.21
CA GLU A 31 8.02 -24.35 -3.16
C GLU A 31 6.81 -23.43 -3.40
N LEU A 32 6.48 -23.19 -4.66
CA LEU A 32 5.38 -22.32 -5.06
C LEU A 32 4.25 -23.17 -5.67
N GLY A 33 3.03 -22.97 -5.20
CA GLY A 33 1.85 -23.66 -5.72
C GLY A 33 0.72 -22.69 -6.02
N ILE A 34 0.27 -22.63 -7.28
CA ILE A 34 -0.99 -21.97 -7.64
C ILE A 34 -2.02 -23.03 -7.97
N TYR A 35 -3.09 -23.06 -7.18
CA TYR A 35 -4.19 -24.00 -7.29
C TYR A 35 -5.40 -23.33 -7.92
N VAL A 36 -5.98 -24.01 -8.90
CA VAL A 36 -7.11 -23.51 -9.70
C VAL A 36 -8.11 -24.64 -9.96
N GLU A 37 -9.30 -24.30 -10.45
CA GLU A 37 -10.23 -25.31 -10.95
C GLU A 37 -9.58 -26.16 -12.07
N PRO A 38 -9.80 -27.49 -12.10
CA PRO A 38 -9.21 -28.37 -13.10
C PRO A 38 -9.46 -27.90 -14.53
N GLY A 39 -8.41 -27.89 -15.36
CA GLY A 39 -8.45 -27.42 -16.75
C GLY A 39 -8.12 -25.94 -16.94
N LYS A 40 -7.99 -25.15 -15.86
CA LYS A 40 -7.59 -23.73 -15.90
C LYS A 40 -6.09 -23.50 -15.64
N GLU A 41 -5.29 -24.54 -15.42
CA GLU A 41 -3.88 -24.47 -14.99
C GLU A 41 -3.04 -23.62 -15.95
N LYS A 42 -3.29 -23.74 -17.27
CA LYS A 42 -2.60 -22.98 -18.30
C LYS A 42 -2.75 -21.45 -18.16
N LEU A 43 -3.79 -20.98 -17.46
CA LEU A 43 -4.10 -19.55 -17.29
C LEU A 43 -3.38 -18.93 -16.09
N ALA A 44 -2.78 -19.74 -15.21
CA ALA A 44 -2.15 -19.24 -13.98
C ALA A 44 -0.64 -18.94 -14.15
N GLY A 45 -0.09 -19.16 -15.35
CA GLY A 45 1.35 -19.00 -15.60
C GLY A 45 1.86 -17.57 -15.35
N TYR A 46 1.06 -16.56 -15.68
CA TYR A 46 1.43 -15.17 -15.42
C TYR A 46 1.39 -14.80 -13.94
N ALA A 47 0.44 -15.35 -13.17
CA ALA A 47 0.40 -15.15 -11.72
C ALA A 47 1.63 -15.77 -11.03
N MET A 48 2.11 -16.93 -11.50
CA MET A 48 3.35 -17.55 -11.01
C MET A 48 4.58 -16.68 -11.28
N ASP A 49 4.68 -16.08 -12.46
CA ASP A 49 5.73 -15.12 -12.78
C ASP A 49 5.67 -13.88 -11.88
N ALA A 50 4.48 -13.29 -11.73
CA ALA A 50 4.27 -12.13 -10.87
C ALA A 50 4.64 -12.41 -9.41
N LEU A 51 4.33 -13.60 -8.90
CA LEU A 51 4.72 -14.03 -7.54
C LEU A 51 6.24 -14.01 -7.38
N LYS A 52 6.99 -14.64 -8.30
CA LYS A 52 8.45 -14.67 -8.24
C LYS A 52 9.08 -13.27 -8.35
N ARG A 53 8.52 -12.39 -9.20
CA ARG A 53 8.98 -10.99 -9.30
C ARG A 53 8.68 -10.20 -8.02
N SER A 54 7.55 -10.47 -7.37
CA SER A 54 7.20 -9.88 -6.07
C SER A 54 8.18 -10.31 -4.98
N MET A 55 8.48 -11.62 -4.91
CA MET A 55 9.49 -12.17 -3.99
C MET A 55 10.85 -11.50 -4.18
N LYS A 56 11.31 -11.43 -5.42
CA LYS A 56 12.60 -10.84 -5.77
C LYS A 56 12.67 -9.34 -5.49
N TRP A 57 11.59 -8.60 -5.77
CA TRP A 57 11.57 -7.17 -5.54
C TRP A 57 11.55 -6.82 -4.05
N ASP A 58 10.84 -7.56 -3.21
CA ASP A 58 10.81 -7.27 -1.76
C ASP A 58 12.18 -7.52 -1.10
N GLU A 59 12.91 -8.52 -1.60
CA GLU A 59 14.31 -8.76 -1.27
C GLU A 59 15.21 -7.57 -1.63
N GLU A 60 15.04 -6.98 -2.82
CA GLU A 60 15.87 -5.87 -3.30
C GLU A 60 15.50 -4.52 -2.67
N ALA A 61 14.21 -4.20 -2.63
CA ALA A 61 13.69 -2.90 -2.19
C ALA A 61 13.65 -2.77 -0.67
N PHE A 62 13.29 -3.84 0.05
CA PHE A 62 13.08 -3.83 1.51
C PHE A 62 13.91 -4.88 2.25
N GLY A 63 14.75 -5.67 1.57
CA GLY A 63 15.56 -6.71 2.22
C GLY A 63 14.70 -7.77 2.90
N ARG A 64 13.53 -8.08 2.35
CA ARG A 64 12.54 -8.98 2.96
C ARG A 64 12.46 -10.31 2.20
N GLU A 65 13.02 -11.35 2.79
CA GLU A 65 12.87 -12.73 2.29
C GLU A 65 11.57 -13.37 2.78
N TYR A 66 11.08 -14.37 2.03
CA TYR A 66 10.00 -15.23 2.51
C TYR A 66 10.48 -16.17 3.62
N ASP A 67 9.58 -16.51 4.54
CA ASP A 67 9.91 -17.08 5.85
C ASP A 67 9.35 -18.49 6.11
N LEU A 68 8.71 -19.09 5.11
CA LEU A 68 8.24 -20.48 5.11
C LEU A 68 8.81 -21.27 3.92
N ASP A 69 8.58 -22.57 3.93
CA ASP A 69 9.08 -23.49 2.90
C ASP A 69 8.13 -23.62 1.70
N VAL A 70 6.86 -23.25 1.86
CA VAL A 70 5.82 -23.33 0.83
C VAL A 70 5.02 -22.03 0.76
N PHE A 71 4.75 -21.54 -0.45
CA PHE A 71 3.84 -20.42 -0.71
C PHE A 71 2.74 -20.87 -1.66
N ASN A 72 1.51 -20.94 -1.15
CA ASN A 72 0.36 -21.37 -1.93
C ASN A 72 -0.59 -20.20 -2.24
N ILE A 73 -1.13 -20.21 -3.44
CA ILE A 73 -2.23 -19.35 -3.90
C ILE A 73 -3.37 -20.25 -4.36
N VAL A 74 -4.60 -19.98 -3.93
CA VAL A 74 -5.79 -20.67 -4.42
C VAL A 74 -6.71 -19.66 -5.09
N ALA A 75 -7.00 -19.86 -6.38
CA ALA A 75 -7.97 -19.05 -7.12
C ALA A 75 -9.38 -19.64 -6.95
N VAL A 76 -10.34 -18.80 -6.56
CA VAL A 76 -11.76 -19.15 -6.40
C VAL A 76 -12.64 -18.14 -7.14
N SER A 77 -13.72 -18.61 -7.74
CA SER A 77 -14.66 -17.79 -8.53
C SER A 77 -15.56 -16.92 -7.65
N ASP A 78 -15.97 -17.43 -6.48
CA ASP A 78 -16.86 -16.76 -5.54
C ASP A 78 -16.07 -16.14 -4.38
N PHE A 79 -15.64 -14.89 -4.53
CA PHE A 79 -14.90 -14.15 -3.49
C PHE A 79 -15.36 -12.70 -3.42
N ASN A 80 -15.75 -12.24 -2.22
CA ASN A 80 -16.25 -10.87 -2.00
C ASN A 80 -15.15 -9.80 -2.13
N MET A 81 -13.93 -10.15 -1.74
CA MET A 81 -12.76 -9.26 -1.82
C MET A 81 -11.94 -9.57 -3.07
N GLY A 82 -10.85 -8.84 -3.29
CA GLY A 82 -9.93 -9.14 -4.38
C GLY A 82 -9.09 -10.39 -4.09
N ALA A 83 -8.39 -10.38 -2.97
CA ALA A 83 -7.62 -11.51 -2.47
C ALA A 83 -7.47 -11.38 -0.94
N MET A 84 -6.77 -12.33 -0.31
CA MET A 84 -6.55 -12.37 1.13
C MET A 84 -5.19 -13.01 1.46
N GLU A 85 -4.45 -12.37 2.37
CA GLU A 85 -3.05 -12.64 2.67
C GLU A 85 -2.80 -13.81 3.65
N ASN A 86 -3.70 -14.79 3.72
CA ASN A 86 -3.62 -15.85 4.73
C ASN A 86 -2.24 -16.54 4.70
N LYS A 87 -1.54 -16.56 5.84
CA LYS A 87 -0.12 -16.90 5.93
C LYS A 87 0.22 -18.25 5.27
N GLY A 88 0.84 -18.18 4.08
CA GLY A 88 1.30 -19.34 3.30
C GLY A 88 0.24 -20.05 2.45
N LEU A 89 -1.01 -19.56 2.46
CA LEU A 89 -2.12 -20.09 1.67
C LEU A 89 -3.07 -18.94 1.30
N ASN A 90 -2.62 -18.05 0.43
CA ASN A 90 -3.42 -16.91 0.02
C ASN A 90 -4.61 -17.37 -0.83
N ILE A 91 -5.77 -16.71 -0.66
CA ILE A 91 -6.99 -17.01 -1.42
C ILE A 91 -7.32 -15.81 -2.29
N PHE A 92 -7.48 -16.03 -3.58
CA PHE A 92 -7.69 -14.98 -4.58
C PHE A 92 -9.01 -15.17 -5.31
N ASN A 93 -9.66 -14.07 -5.65
CA ASN A 93 -10.65 -14.08 -6.72
C ASN A 93 -9.95 -14.46 -8.04
N ASP A 94 -10.54 -15.38 -8.82
CA ASP A 94 -9.91 -15.92 -10.03
C ASP A 94 -9.60 -14.84 -11.09
N LYS A 95 -10.32 -13.71 -11.08
CA LYS A 95 -10.02 -12.50 -11.86
C LYS A 95 -8.58 -11.99 -11.67
N TYR A 96 -8.00 -12.18 -10.49
CA TYR A 96 -6.66 -11.72 -10.14
C TYR A 96 -5.60 -12.84 -10.21
N VAL A 97 -5.92 -13.96 -10.87
CA VAL A 97 -4.97 -15.07 -11.09
C VAL A 97 -4.97 -15.55 -12.53
N LEU A 98 -6.15 -15.70 -13.14
CA LEU A 98 -6.31 -16.34 -14.44
C LEU A 98 -6.23 -15.32 -15.57
N ALA A 99 -5.25 -15.49 -16.46
CA ALA A 99 -5.14 -14.68 -17.67
C ALA A 99 -4.50 -15.44 -18.82
N ASP A 100 -4.99 -15.15 -20.02
CA ASP A 100 -4.33 -15.47 -21.28
C ASP A 100 -4.47 -14.30 -22.26
N ARG A 101 -3.69 -14.31 -23.34
CA ARG A 101 -3.64 -13.21 -24.30
C ARG A 101 -4.90 -13.07 -25.17
N GLU A 102 -5.74 -14.10 -25.23
CA GLU A 102 -6.99 -14.08 -25.98
C GLU A 102 -8.14 -13.47 -25.14
N THR A 103 -8.08 -13.62 -23.81
CA THR A 103 -9.18 -13.26 -22.90
C THR A 103 -8.90 -12.08 -21.98
N ALA A 104 -7.63 -11.80 -21.66
CA ALA A 104 -7.24 -10.77 -20.70
C ALA A 104 -6.61 -9.54 -21.38
N THR A 105 -6.93 -8.35 -20.87
CA THR A 105 -6.37 -7.08 -21.34
C THR A 105 -5.05 -6.76 -20.65
N ASP A 106 -4.27 -5.80 -21.18
CA ASP A 106 -3.06 -5.30 -20.52
C ASP A 106 -3.33 -4.78 -19.10
N ALA A 107 -4.53 -4.22 -18.88
CA ALA A 107 -4.96 -3.78 -17.56
C ALA A 107 -5.20 -4.96 -16.61
N ASP A 108 -5.74 -6.07 -17.09
CA ASP A 108 -5.91 -7.30 -16.30
C ASP A 108 -4.56 -7.89 -15.91
N PHE A 109 -3.60 -7.96 -16.84
CA PHE A 109 -2.22 -8.37 -16.53
C PHE A 109 -1.55 -7.44 -15.50
N ALA A 110 -1.77 -6.12 -15.59
CA ALA A 110 -1.24 -5.19 -14.59
C ALA A 110 -1.92 -5.37 -13.22
N ASN A 111 -3.22 -5.64 -13.18
CA ASN A 111 -3.96 -5.88 -11.94
C ASN A 111 -3.56 -7.20 -11.28
N ILE A 112 -3.41 -8.29 -12.04
CA ILE A 112 -2.91 -9.57 -11.51
C ILE A 112 -1.53 -9.36 -10.88
N GLU A 113 -0.62 -8.68 -11.58
CA GLU A 113 0.71 -8.37 -11.06
C GLU A 113 0.65 -7.56 -9.75
N ALA A 114 -0.16 -6.50 -9.70
CA ALA A 114 -0.28 -5.65 -8.53
C ALA A 114 -0.89 -6.38 -7.33
N ILE A 115 -1.98 -7.15 -7.52
CA ILE A 115 -2.65 -7.85 -6.42
C ILE A 115 -1.83 -9.05 -5.94
N ILE A 116 -1.17 -9.80 -6.82
CA ILE A 116 -0.24 -10.87 -6.39
C ILE A 116 0.87 -10.29 -5.51
N ALA A 117 1.43 -9.15 -5.90
CA ALA A 117 2.46 -8.46 -5.14
C ALA A 117 1.93 -7.94 -3.79
N HIS A 118 0.75 -7.32 -3.78
CA HIS A 118 0.08 -6.84 -2.58
C HIS A 118 -0.03 -7.93 -1.52
N GLU A 119 -0.62 -9.08 -1.88
CA GLU A 119 -0.81 -10.16 -0.92
C GLU A 119 0.51 -10.85 -0.51
N TYR A 120 1.51 -10.86 -1.39
CA TYR A 120 2.85 -11.32 -1.02
C TYR A 120 3.51 -10.37 -0.01
N PHE A 121 3.41 -9.04 -0.23
CA PHE A 121 4.03 -8.03 0.62
C PHE A 121 3.43 -7.99 2.03
N HIS A 122 2.14 -8.33 2.17
CA HIS A 122 1.51 -8.55 3.47
C HIS A 122 2.21 -9.61 4.33
N ASN A 123 3.01 -10.52 3.74
CA ASN A 123 3.79 -11.48 4.51
C ASN A 123 4.63 -10.81 5.61
N TRP A 124 5.14 -9.60 5.34
CA TRP A 124 5.82 -8.76 6.32
C TRP A 124 4.90 -7.68 6.89
N THR A 125 4.25 -6.90 6.04
CA THR A 125 3.41 -5.75 6.43
C THR A 125 1.95 -6.15 6.60
N GLY A 126 1.67 -7.03 7.57
CA GLY A 126 0.33 -7.52 7.87
C GLY A 126 0.35 -8.86 8.62
N ASN A 127 1.29 -9.74 8.28
CA ASN A 127 1.37 -11.07 8.87
C ASN A 127 2.45 -11.18 9.95
N ARG A 128 3.72 -10.89 9.61
CA ARG A 128 4.81 -10.88 10.60
C ARG A 128 4.64 -9.74 11.59
N ILE A 129 4.19 -8.59 11.12
CA ILE A 129 3.77 -7.45 11.94
C ILE A 129 2.31 -7.20 11.64
N THR A 130 1.43 -7.59 12.56
CA THR A 130 -0.02 -7.49 12.39
C THR A 130 -0.57 -6.25 13.08
N CYS A 131 -1.86 -5.96 12.90
CA CYS A 131 -2.56 -4.90 13.60
C CYS A 131 -2.90 -5.30 15.05
N ARG A 132 -2.61 -4.43 16.03
CA ARG A 132 -3.06 -4.59 17.43
C ARG A 132 -4.58 -4.72 17.56
N ASP A 133 -5.28 -3.90 16.79
CA ASP A 133 -6.73 -3.83 16.70
C ASP A 133 -7.13 -3.32 15.31
N TRP A 134 -8.40 -3.51 14.95
CA TRP A 134 -8.88 -3.18 13.61
C TRP A 134 -8.95 -1.68 13.30
N PHE A 135 -8.82 -0.79 14.30
CA PHE A 135 -8.65 0.63 13.98
C PHE A 135 -7.32 0.87 13.28
N GLN A 136 -6.31 0.03 13.53
CA GLN A 136 -5.00 0.09 12.89
C GLN A 136 -5.00 -0.50 11.47
N LEU A 137 -6.14 -0.80 10.84
CA LEU A 137 -6.19 -1.40 9.49
C LEU A 137 -5.28 -0.67 8.47
N CYS A 138 -5.25 0.68 8.49
CA CYS A 138 -4.36 1.46 7.62
C CYS A 138 -2.86 1.21 7.82
N LEU A 139 -2.44 0.65 8.96
CA LEU A 139 -1.05 0.26 9.20
C LEU A 139 -0.61 -0.79 8.19
N LYS A 140 -1.40 -1.86 8.02
CA LYS A 140 -1.11 -2.90 7.04
C LYS A 140 -1.53 -2.45 5.64
N GLU A 141 -2.72 -1.91 5.48
CA GLU A 141 -3.26 -1.61 4.15
C GLU A 141 -2.56 -0.44 3.47
N GLY A 142 -2.46 0.71 4.15
CA GLY A 142 -1.81 1.88 3.56
C GLY A 142 -0.35 1.60 3.21
N LEU A 143 0.36 0.86 4.06
CA LEU A 143 1.75 0.47 3.83
C LEU A 143 1.91 -0.57 2.71
N THR A 144 1.04 -1.58 2.66
CA THR A 144 1.10 -2.60 1.60
C THR A 144 0.67 -2.02 0.25
N VAL A 145 -0.36 -1.17 0.20
CA VAL A 145 -0.71 -0.42 -1.02
C VAL A 145 0.46 0.44 -1.49
N PHE A 146 1.14 1.13 -0.57
CA PHE A 146 2.36 1.86 -0.93
C PHE A 146 3.44 0.94 -1.53
N ARG A 147 3.62 -0.26 -0.97
CA ARG A 147 4.59 -1.25 -1.47
C ARG A 147 4.21 -1.78 -2.86
N ASP A 148 2.94 -2.14 -3.10
CA ASP A 148 2.50 -2.58 -4.44
C ASP A 148 2.53 -1.46 -5.48
N HIS A 149 2.31 -0.21 -5.05
CA HIS A 149 2.46 0.97 -5.88
C HIS A 149 3.89 1.15 -6.35
N GLU A 150 4.86 1.06 -5.43
CA GLU A 150 6.28 1.15 -5.76
C GLU A 150 6.75 -0.04 -6.62
N PHE A 151 6.31 -1.26 -6.32
CA PHE A 151 6.58 -2.43 -7.15
C PHE A 151 6.07 -2.24 -8.58
N SER A 152 4.79 -1.90 -8.74
CA SER A 152 4.18 -1.69 -10.05
C SER A 152 4.88 -0.56 -10.83
N ALA A 153 5.33 0.47 -10.13
CA ALA A 153 6.10 1.57 -10.73
C ALA A 153 7.46 1.13 -11.26
N ASP A 154 8.15 0.23 -10.57
CA ASP A 154 9.46 -0.32 -10.96
C ASP A 154 9.35 -1.40 -12.05
N GLN A 155 8.29 -2.21 -12.02
CA GLN A 155 8.03 -3.25 -13.03
C GLN A 155 7.57 -2.67 -14.36
N ARG A 156 6.92 -1.50 -14.34
CA ARG A 156 6.31 -0.89 -15.52
C ARG A 156 6.79 0.54 -15.72
N SER A 157 5.89 1.51 -15.59
CA SER A 157 6.16 2.92 -15.78
C SER A 157 5.72 3.68 -14.53
N ARG A 158 6.70 4.14 -13.76
CA ARG A 158 6.49 4.97 -12.57
C ARG A 158 5.61 6.18 -12.82
N ALA A 159 5.75 6.84 -13.97
CA ALA A 159 4.92 7.99 -14.34
C ALA A 159 3.45 7.59 -14.58
N VAL A 160 3.22 6.52 -15.36
CA VAL A 160 1.85 6.03 -15.64
C VAL A 160 1.18 5.54 -14.36
N LYS A 161 1.91 4.78 -13.53
CA LYS A 161 1.40 4.30 -12.25
C LYS A 161 1.03 5.48 -11.33
N ARG A 162 1.90 6.48 -11.19
CA ARG A 162 1.58 7.68 -10.40
C ARG A 162 0.35 8.44 -10.91
N ILE A 163 0.19 8.57 -12.22
CA ILE A 163 -1.01 9.19 -12.82
C ILE A 163 -2.27 8.38 -12.47
N ALA A 164 -2.21 7.04 -12.55
CA ALA A 164 -3.33 6.17 -12.22
C ALA A 164 -3.74 6.30 -10.74
N GLU A 165 -2.78 6.28 -9.81
CA GLU A 165 -3.01 6.47 -8.37
C GLU A 165 -3.71 7.80 -8.07
N VAL A 166 -3.19 8.91 -8.62
CA VAL A 166 -3.78 10.24 -8.41
C VAL A 166 -5.19 10.32 -8.99
N ARG A 167 -5.44 9.67 -10.14
CA ARG A 167 -6.78 9.58 -10.72
C ARG A 167 -7.73 8.81 -9.80
N THR A 168 -7.32 7.65 -9.27
CA THR A 168 -8.13 6.86 -8.33
C THR A 168 -8.46 7.66 -7.07
N LEU A 169 -7.45 8.31 -6.48
CA LEU A 169 -7.63 9.13 -5.28
C LEU A 169 -8.66 10.26 -5.52
N ARG A 170 -8.52 11.00 -6.62
CA ARG A 170 -9.44 12.11 -6.94
C ARG A 170 -10.84 11.64 -7.33
N ALA A 171 -10.96 10.49 -7.99
CA ALA A 171 -12.24 9.99 -8.49
C ALA A 171 -13.07 9.24 -7.44
N HIS A 172 -12.41 8.56 -6.49
CA HIS A 172 -13.09 7.69 -5.50
C HIS A 172 -12.86 8.15 -4.06
N GLN A 173 -11.62 8.41 -3.68
CA GLN A 173 -11.29 8.74 -2.29
C GLN A 173 -11.75 10.15 -1.90
N PHE A 174 -11.56 11.16 -2.76
CA PHE A 174 -12.01 12.53 -2.48
C PHE A 174 -13.53 12.63 -2.27
N PRO A 175 -14.38 12.03 -3.12
CA PRO A 175 -15.82 11.97 -2.86
C PRO A 175 -16.18 11.28 -1.54
N GLU A 176 -15.48 10.19 -1.17
CA GLU A 176 -15.69 9.51 0.11
C GLU A 176 -15.36 10.42 1.31
N ASP A 177 -14.25 11.15 1.25
CA ASP A 177 -13.78 12.05 2.31
C ASP A 177 -14.62 13.33 2.45
N GLN A 178 -15.42 13.64 1.43
CA GLN A 178 -16.40 14.75 1.41
C GLN A 178 -17.83 14.27 1.69
N GLY A 179 -18.02 12.95 1.78
CA GLY A 179 -19.32 12.31 1.94
C GLY A 179 -19.74 12.09 3.40
N PRO A 180 -20.94 11.52 3.61
CA PRO A 180 -21.45 11.19 4.95
C PRO A 180 -20.63 10.12 5.67
N LEU A 181 -19.84 9.34 4.93
CA LEU A 181 -18.99 8.27 5.44
C LEU A 181 -17.55 8.72 5.72
N ALA A 182 -17.23 10.02 5.56
CA ALA A 182 -15.89 10.53 5.77
C ALA A 182 -15.31 10.14 7.15
N HIS A 183 -14.12 9.53 7.12
CA HIS A 183 -13.40 9.08 8.29
C HIS A 183 -11.89 9.31 8.08
N PRO A 184 -11.09 9.47 9.16
CA PRO A 184 -9.63 9.46 9.01
C PRO A 184 -9.13 8.09 8.52
N VAL A 185 -7.91 8.02 8.00
CA VAL A 185 -7.31 6.74 7.57
C VAL A 185 -7.20 5.74 8.72
N ARG A 186 -7.07 6.22 9.98
CA ARG A 186 -7.28 5.43 11.19
C ARG A 186 -8.64 5.76 11.81
N PRO A 187 -9.70 4.98 11.54
CA PRO A 187 -11.04 5.27 12.05
C PRO A 187 -11.04 5.41 13.58
N ARG A 188 -11.93 6.26 14.11
CA ARG A 188 -12.09 6.45 15.56
C ARG A 188 -13.26 5.66 16.15
N ARG A 189 -14.14 5.17 15.27
CA ARG A 189 -15.33 4.40 15.60
C ARG A 189 -15.77 3.63 14.36
N TYR A 190 -16.25 2.40 14.56
CA TYR A 190 -16.96 1.64 13.55
C TYR A 190 -18.04 0.80 14.24
N ARG A 191 -19.06 0.40 13.48
CA ARG A 191 -20.05 -0.59 13.91
C ARG A 191 -19.76 -1.96 13.28
N GLU A 192 -19.36 -1.95 12.02
CA GLU A 192 -18.99 -3.11 11.24
C GLU A 192 -17.64 -2.81 10.58
N ILE A 193 -16.63 -3.64 10.86
CA ILE A 193 -15.26 -3.38 10.38
C ILE A 193 -15.14 -3.59 8.86
N ASN A 194 -15.93 -4.49 8.29
CA ASN A 194 -15.92 -4.76 6.85
C ASN A 194 -16.28 -3.52 6.02
N ASN A 195 -16.99 -2.55 6.60
CA ASN A 195 -17.30 -1.27 5.93
C ASN A 195 -16.12 -0.28 5.87
N PHE A 196 -14.98 -0.60 6.48
CA PHE A 196 -13.79 0.26 6.52
C PHE A 196 -12.65 -0.26 5.63
N TYR A 197 -12.93 -1.26 4.79
CA TYR A 197 -12.09 -1.62 3.65
C TYR A 197 -12.34 -0.62 2.51
N THR A 198 -11.89 0.63 2.72
CA THR A 198 -12.27 1.78 1.90
C THR A 198 -11.08 2.41 1.17
N ALA A 199 -11.37 3.22 0.14
CA ALA A 199 -10.35 4.00 -0.56
C ALA A 199 -9.58 4.93 0.39
N THR A 200 -10.22 5.40 1.47
CA THR A 200 -9.54 6.20 2.49
C THR A 200 -8.51 5.38 3.29
N VAL A 201 -8.81 4.15 3.70
CA VAL A 201 -7.84 3.32 4.45
C VAL A 201 -6.69 2.85 3.56
N TYR A 202 -7.00 2.49 2.31
CA TYR A 202 -6.06 1.94 1.33
C TYR A 202 -5.30 3.05 0.58
N GLU A 203 -5.98 3.76 -0.31
CA GLU A 203 -5.37 4.72 -1.24
C GLU A 203 -4.83 5.94 -0.52
N LYS A 204 -5.65 6.62 0.30
CA LYS A 204 -5.16 7.76 1.10
C LYS A 204 -4.15 7.31 2.15
N GLY A 205 -4.31 6.12 2.72
CA GLY A 205 -3.31 5.51 3.61
C GLY A 205 -1.94 5.40 2.94
N SER A 206 -1.90 4.94 1.68
CA SER A 206 -0.66 4.86 0.90
C SER A 206 -0.03 6.22 0.62
N GLU A 207 -0.85 7.24 0.37
CA GLU A 207 -0.36 8.61 0.18
C GLU A 207 0.22 9.18 1.49
N VAL A 208 -0.33 8.82 2.65
CA VAL A 208 0.26 9.18 3.95
C VAL A 208 1.63 8.54 4.13
N VAL A 209 1.79 7.25 3.80
CA VAL A 209 3.11 6.59 3.82
C VAL A 209 4.07 7.26 2.83
N ARG A 210 3.61 7.58 1.62
CA ARG A 210 4.39 8.30 0.60
C ARG A 210 4.83 9.69 1.06
N MET A 211 4.01 10.38 1.86
CA MET A 211 4.37 11.67 2.45
C MET A 211 5.49 11.52 3.49
N ILE A 212 5.52 10.46 4.31
CA ILE A 212 6.65 10.19 5.21
C ILE A 212 7.94 10.07 4.41
N ARG A 213 7.95 9.27 3.33
CA ARG A 213 9.11 9.14 2.44
C ARG A 213 9.51 10.48 1.80
N THR A 214 8.54 11.29 1.40
CA THR A 214 8.80 12.62 0.83
C THR A 214 9.43 13.57 1.85
N ILE A 215 8.94 13.57 3.08
CA ILE A 215 9.41 14.44 4.15
C ILE A 215 10.83 14.05 4.59
N LEU A 216 11.08 12.76 4.76
CA LEU A 216 12.33 12.24 5.35
C LEU A 216 13.42 11.93 4.32
N GLY A 217 13.06 11.73 3.05
CA GLY A 217 13.96 11.23 2.03
C GLY A 217 14.04 9.71 2.00
N ALA A 218 14.52 9.16 0.88
CA ALA A 218 14.51 7.72 0.63
C ALA A 218 15.37 6.92 1.62
N ASP A 219 16.56 7.41 1.96
CA ASP A 219 17.50 6.69 2.83
C ASP A 219 17.00 6.59 4.27
N VAL A 220 16.48 7.70 4.81
CA VAL A 220 15.90 7.74 6.16
C VAL A 220 14.60 6.95 6.22
N PHE A 221 13.79 6.99 5.17
CA PHE A 221 12.60 6.14 5.06
C PHE A 221 13.00 4.65 5.08
N ARG A 222 14.03 4.25 4.33
CA ARG A 222 14.53 2.89 4.34
C ARG A 222 15.01 2.47 5.73
N ALA A 223 15.81 3.30 6.40
CA ALA A 223 16.27 3.04 7.76
C ALA A 223 15.10 2.92 8.77
N GLY A 224 14.08 3.76 8.64
CA GLY A 224 12.86 3.65 9.44
C GLY A 224 12.09 2.35 9.21
N MET A 225 11.99 1.90 7.97
CA MET A 225 11.39 0.60 7.63
C MET A 225 12.20 -0.57 8.17
N ASP A 226 13.53 -0.55 8.06
CA ASP A 226 14.39 -1.58 8.64
C ASP A 226 14.20 -1.65 10.16
N LEU A 227 14.11 -0.50 10.83
CA LEU A 227 13.85 -0.39 12.26
C LEU A 227 12.44 -0.86 12.66
N TYR A 228 11.43 -0.61 11.82
CA TYR A 228 10.07 -1.15 12.00
C TYR A 228 10.09 -2.67 12.00
N PHE A 229 10.76 -3.26 11.01
CA PHE A 229 10.88 -4.71 10.94
C PHE A 229 11.69 -5.29 12.09
N GLU A 230 12.78 -4.64 12.51
CA GLU A 230 13.59 -5.10 13.65
C GLU A 230 12.79 -5.13 14.96
N ARG A 231 12.02 -4.07 15.23
CA ARG A 231 11.37 -3.88 16.54
C ARG A 231 10.05 -4.62 16.70
N HIS A 232 9.28 -4.77 15.62
CA HIS A 232 7.89 -5.23 15.71
C HIS A 232 7.64 -6.59 15.05
N ASP A 233 8.69 -7.25 14.57
CA ASP A 233 8.57 -8.61 14.05
C ASP A 233 8.01 -9.60 15.09
N GLY A 234 6.87 -10.20 14.76
CA GLY A 234 6.12 -11.11 15.63
C GLY A 234 5.10 -10.40 16.54
N ASP A 235 4.95 -9.08 16.41
CA ASP A 235 4.07 -8.24 17.24
C ASP A 235 2.80 -7.79 16.50
N ALA A 236 1.82 -7.34 17.28
CA ALA A 236 0.62 -6.65 16.82
C ALA A 236 0.76 -5.14 17.09
N ALA A 237 1.22 -4.39 16.08
CA ALA A 237 1.64 -3.00 16.20
C ALA A 237 0.53 -1.97 15.94
N THR A 238 0.85 -0.70 16.19
CA THR A 238 -0.02 0.48 16.00
C THR A 238 0.59 1.51 15.06
N ILE A 239 -0.21 2.49 14.63
CA ILE A 239 0.29 3.65 13.89
C ILE A 239 1.29 4.46 14.72
N GLU A 240 1.12 4.56 16.04
CA GLU A 240 2.09 5.23 16.90
C GLU A 240 3.46 4.55 16.86
N ASP A 241 3.49 3.21 16.90
CA ASP A 241 4.72 2.44 16.75
C ASP A 241 5.38 2.69 15.38
N PHE A 242 4.57 2.69 14.32
CA PHE A 242 5.03 2.96 12.96
C PHE A 242 5.60 4.37 12.80
N ILE A 243 4.96 5.40 13.35
CA ILE A 243 5.51 6.76 13.32
C ILE A 243 6.80 6.83 14.14
N LYS A 244 6.83 6.20 15.30
CA LYS A 244 7.96 6.26 16.24
C LYS A 244 9.26 5.75 15.62
N VAL A 245 9.22 4.72 14.78
CA VAL A 245 10.44 4.24 14.11
C VAL A 245 11.03 5.26 13.14
N PHE A 246 10.20 6.08 12.49
CA PHE A 246 10.68 7.14 11.62
C PHE A 246 11.18 8.35 12.41
N GLU A 247 10.55 8.67 13.54
CA GLU A 247 11.07 9.69 14.45
C GLU A 247 12.45 9.29 14.99
N ASP A 248 12.61 8.03 15.40
CA ASP A 248 13.88 7.52 15.94
C ASP A 248 14.97 7.43 14.87
N ALA A 249 14.64 6.99 13.65
CA ALA A 249 15.59 6.92 12.55
C ALA A 249 16.01 8.31 12.01
N SER A 250 15.13 9.30 12.10
CA SER A 250 15.36 10.64 11.54
C SER A 250 15.78 11.71 12.56
N GLY A 251 15.49 11.50 13.84
CA GLY A 251 15.58 12.52 14.88
C GLY A 251 14.56 13.66 14.74
N ARG A 252 13.56 13.55 13.84
CA ARG A 252 12.56 14.59 13.57
C ARG A 252 11.26 14.30 14.30
N ASP A 253 10.61 15.35 14.78
CA ASP A 253 9.26 15.29 15.35
C ASP A 253 8.22 15.16 14.23
N LEU A 254 7.42 14.09 14.29
CA LEU A 254 6.31 13.81 13.37
C LEU A 254 4.94 13.99 14.05
N SER A 255 4.88 14.61 15.23
CA SER A 255 3.63 14.84 15.98
C SER A 255 2.58 15.62 15.19
N GLN A 256 2.96 16.68 14.47
CA GLN A 256 2.04 17.40 13.59
C GLN A 256 1.67 16.56 12.35
N PHE A 257 2.60 15.74 11.86
CA PHE A 257 2.32 14.85 10.74
C PHE A 257 1.31 13.75 11.11
N ALA A 258 1.34 13.26 12.36
CA ALA A 258 0.41 12.26 12.88
C ALA A 258 -1.07 12.68 12.75
N LEU A 259 -1.37 13.97 12.58
CA LEU A 259 -2.72 14.46 12.26
C LEU A 259 -3.34 13.77 11.02
N TRP A 260 -2.52 13.37 10.03
CA TRP A 260 -2.99 12.63 8.86
C TRP A 260 -3.68 11.30 9.20
N TYR A 261 -3.31 10.68 10.32
CA TYR A 261 -3.95 9.47 10.81
C TYR A 261 -5.21 9.75 11.63
N HIS A 262 -5.48 10.99 12.03
CA HIS A 262 -6.54 11.30 13.00
C HIS A 262 -7.61 12.24 12.49
N GLN A 263 -7.34 12.99 11.42
CA GLN A 263 -8.23 13.98 10.84
C GLN A 263 -8.77 13.52 9.48
N ALA A 264 -10.09 13.50 9.35
CA ALA A 264 -10.78 13.23 8.09
C ALA A 264 -10.80 14.47 7.19
N GLY A 265 -11.15 14.29 5.92
CA GLY A 265 -11.32 15.33 4.94
C GLY A 265 -10.08 15.56 4.08
N THR A 266 -10.33 16.14 2.91
CA THR A 266 -9.31 16.55 1.94
C THR A 266 -8.88 17.99 2.23
N PRO A 267 -7.60 18.26 2.56
CA PRO A 267 -7.11 19.63 2.68
C PRO A 267 -7.13 20.37 1.35
N ASN A 268 -7.48 21.65 1.38
CA ASN A 268 -7.36 22.58 0.26
C ASN A 268 -6.14 23.47 0.48
N LEU A 269 -5.32 23.61 -0.56
CA LEU A 269 -4.25 24.60 -0.61
C LEU A 269 -4.61 25.69 -1.61
N THR A 270 -4.61 26.94 -1.16
CA THR A 270 -4.66 28.12 -2.01
C THR A 270 -3.25 28.67 -2.13
N ILE A 271 -2.74 28.79 -3.35
CA ILE A 271 -1.38 29.24 -3.62
C ILE A 271 -1.45 30.47 -4.52
N SER A 272 -0.92 31.59 -4.04
CA SER A 272 -0.66 32.78 -4.85
C SER A 272 0.85 32.96 -5.03
N SER A 273 1.24 33.64 -6.11
CA SER A 273 2.64 33.88 -6.41
C SER A 273 2.88 35.30 -6.89
N THR A 274 4.02 35.86 -6.54
CA THR A 274 4.50 37.16 -7.04
C THR A 274 5.96 37.03 -7.46
N HIS A 275 6.33 37.66 -8.58
CA HIS A 275 7.71 37.72 -9.06
C HIS A 275 8.13 39.18 -9.17
N ASN A 276 9.24 39.53 -8.53
CA ASN A 276 9.88 40.83 -8.66
C ASN A 276 11.16 40.68 -9.51
N PRO A 277 11.13 41.04 -10.80
CA PRO A 277 12.29 40.87 -11.68
C PRO A 277 13.49 41.74 -11.29
N ALA A 278 13.25 42.91 -10.68
CA ALA A 278 14.31 43.82 -10.28
C ALA A 278 15.09 43.28 -9.07
N ALA A 279 14.39 42.63 -8.14
CA ALA A 279 15.00 41.97 -6.98
C ALA A 279 15.40 40.51 -7.25
N GLN A 280 14.98 39.93 -8.39
CA GLN A 280 15.09 38.50 -8.70
C GLN A 280 14.44 37.60 -7.64
N GLU A 281 13.31 38.05 -7.08
CA GLU A 281 12.61 37.35 -6.00
C GLU A 281 11.29 36.75 -6.50
N PHE A 282 11.07 35.47 -6.21
CA PHE A 282 9.79 34.78 -6.41
C PHE A 282 9.20 34.39 -5.06
N THR A 283 8.05 34.94 -4.72
CA THR A 283 7.35 34.69 -3.45
C THR A 283 6.14 33.81 -3.70
N LEU A 284 6.00 32.75 -2.91
CA LEU A 284 4.79 31.93 -2.81
C LEU A 284 4.11 32.21 -1.48
N GLU A 285 2.84 32.59 -1.52
CA GLU A 285 1.99 32.61 -0.32
C GLU A 285 1.06 31.39 -0.39
N ILE A 286 1.06 30.60 0.68
CA ILE A 286 0.36 29.33 0.73
C ILE A 286 -0.57 29.35 1.94
N GLU A 287 -1.87 29.24 1.68
CA GLU A 287 -2.89 29.09 2.70
C GLU A 287 -3.44 27.67 2.66
N GLN A 288 -3.59 27.04 3.83
CA GLN A 288 -4.23 25.73 3.96
C GLN A 288 -5.55 25.83 4.70
N SER A 289 -6.53 25.05 4.27
CA SER A 289 -7.77 24.83 4.99
C SER A 289 -8.20 23.39 4.89
N VAL A 290 -8.96 22.91 5.88
CA VAL A 290 -9.59 21.59 5.83
C VAL A 290 -11.07 21.80 6.14
N PRO A 291 -11.99 21.51 5.20
CA PRO A 291 -13.42 21.62 5.46
C PRO A 291 -13.87 20.70 6.61
N PRO A 292 -14.89 21.09 7.39
CA PRO A 292 -15.46 20.21 8.40
C PRO A 292 -16.04 18.95 7.75
N THR A 293 -15.98 17.82 8.47
CA THR A 293 -16.62 16.56 8.08
C THR A 293 -17.73 16.22 9.08
N PRO A 294 -18.69 15.32 8.75
CA PRO A 294 -19.84 15.03 9.62
C PRO A 294 -19.48 14.64 11.06
N SER A 295 -18.32 13.99 11.25
CA SER A 295 -17.83 13.53 12.55
C SER A 295 -16.86 14.51 13.23
N GLU A 296 -16.45 15.58 12.55
CA GLU A 296 -15.39 16.49 13.02
C GLU A 296 -15.56 17.91 12.44
N SER A 297 -16.12 18.82 13.24
CA SER A 297 -16.41 20.20 12.84
C SER A 297 -15.23 21.17 12.98
N ARG A 298 -14.24 20.82 13.83
CA ARG A 298 -13.02 21.61 14.02
C ARG A 298 -11.84 20.87 13.43
N LYS A 299 -11.07 21.55 12.57
CA LYS A 299 -9.90 20.98 11.92
C LYS A 299 -8.63 21.71 12.35
N ARG A 300 -7.55 20.95 12.48
CA ARG A 300 -6.20 21.45 12.74
C ARG A 300 -5.40 21.52 11.43
N LEU A 301 -4.40 22.41 11.42
CA LEU A 301 -3.49 22.57 10.29
C LEU A 301 -2.58 21.35 10.17
N MET A 302 -2.53 20.78 8.97
CA MET A 302 -1.78 19.57 8.64
C MET A 302 -0.35 19.92 8.26
N HIS A 303 0.58 19.00 8.50
CA HIS A 303 1.91 19.06 7.91
C HIS A 303 1.82 18.51 6.47
N ILE A 304 1.79 19.40 5.47
CA ILE A 304 1.64 19.04 4.06
C ILE A 304 2.97 19.24 3.32
N PRO A 305 3.66 18.16 2.87
CA PRO A 305 4.84 18.32 2.02
C PRO A 305 4.42 18.84 0.63
N LEU A 306 4.91 20.02 0.26
CA LEU A 306 4.66 20.64 -1.04
C LEU A 306 5.94 20.66 -1.87
N ALA A 307 6.04 19.76 -2.85
CA ALA A 307 7.11 19.80 -3.85
C ALA A 307 6.73 20.77 -4.97
N PHE A 308 7.63 21.68 -5.32
CA PHE A 308 7.46 22.61 -6.45
C PHE A 308 8.79 22.79 -7.20
N GLY A 309 8.69 23.24 -8.44
CA GLY A 309 9.83 23.62 -9.27
C GLY A 309 9.48 24.88 -10.05
N LEU A 310 10.48 25.73 -10.28
CA LEU A 310 10.36 26.91 -11.13
C LEU A 310 10.92 26.55 -12.50
N ILE A 311 10.23 26.90 -13.58
CA ILE A 311 10.69 26.62 -14.95
C ILE A 311 10.79 27.96 -15.68
N GLY A 312 11.99 28.30 -16.15
CA GLY A 312 12.25 29.51 -16.93
C GLY A 312 11.68 29.42 -18.35
N ALA A 313 11.69 30.57 -19.05
CA ALA A 313 11.10 30.72 -20.39
C ALA A 313 11.64 29.73 -21.45
N GLY A 314 12.83 29.17 -21.25
CA GLY A 314 13.42 28.16 -22.13
C GLY A 314 13.12 26.70 -21.74
N GLY A 315 12.20 26.45 -20.80
CA GLY A 315 11.90 25.11 -20.30
C GLY A 315 12.97 24.53 -19.37
N LYS A 316 13.89 25.37 -18.86
CA LYS A 316 14.94 24.96 -17.92
C LYS A 316 14.49 25.23 -16.48
N PRO A 317 14.74 24.30 -15.55
CA PRO A 317 14.61 24.56 -14.11
C PRO A 317 15.52 25.70 -13.64
#